data_AF-A0A8H4VZC5-F1
#
_entry.id   AF-A0A8H4VZC5-F1
#
_cell.length_a   1.000
_cell.length_b   1.000
_cell.length_c   1.000
_cell.angle_alpha   90.00
_cell.angle_beta   90.00
_cell.angle_gamma   90.00
#
_symmetry.space_group_name_H-M   'P 1'
#
loop_
_entity.id
_entity.type
_entity.pdbx_description
1 polymer ?
#
loop_
_entity_poly.entity_id
_entity_poly.type
_entity_poly.pdbx_seq_one_letter_code
_entity_poly.pdbx_strand_id
1 'polypeptide(L)'
;MTKLPKSKARSIGVSSRTIDHLEALIKATFIVPAVNQAFGNNMFNVPLLFSHLDIKAVAVRLSTEKGETIAPTQVLLAWAEIGGHSVIPKSVTASRIVENFKEIELSPSDVAQIEQIGKQQRRFIVPYIANKPHWDVNIFADEQEKAASHQVII
;
A
#
# COMPACT_ATOMS: atom_id res chain seq x y z
N MET A 1 20.44 12.32 -0.38
CA MET A 1 19.41 13.38 -0.51
C MET A 1 19.67 14.61 0.35
N THR A 2 20.37 14.51 1.48
CA THR A 2 20.61 15.64 2.41
C THR A 2 21.42 16.80 1.84
N LYS A 3 22.24 16.54 0.81
CA LYS A 3 23.03 17.55 0.09
C LYS A 3 22.28 18.20 -1.08
N LEU A 4 21.03 17.81 -1.35
CA LEU A 4 20.26 18.38 -2.45
C LEU A 4 19.92 19.85 -2.12
N PRO A 5 20.08 20.80 -3.06
CA PRO A 5 19.66 22.17 -2.83
C PRO A 5 18.17 22.24 -2.44
N LYS A 6 17.83 23.04 -1.43
CA LYS A 6 16.45 23.19 -0.94
C LYS A 6 15.45 23.65 -2.01
N SER A 7 15.94 24.31 -3.07
CA SER A 7 15.13 24.70 -4.22
C SER A 7 14.67 23.54 -5.10
N LYS A 8 15.29 22.35 -5.00
CA LYS A 8 14.99 21.19 -5.85
C LYS A 8 13.95 20.23 -5.27
N ALA A 9 13.77 20.20 -3.95
CA ALA A 9 12.78 19.36 -3.30
C ALA A 9 12.28 20.01 -2.01
N ARG A 10 10.95 20.07 -1.84
CA ARG A 10 10.33 20.56 -0.60
C ARG A 10 10.42 19.54 0.54
N SER A 11 10.33 18.26 0.19
CA SER A 11 10.37 17.14 1.14
C SER A 11 11.15 15.98 0.54
N ILE A 12 11.72 15.14 1.40
CA ILE A 12 12.39 13.89 1.02
C ILE A 12 11.81 12.74 1.84
N GLY A 13 11.66 11.59 1.21
CA GLY A 13 11.14 10.39 1.83
C GLY A 13 11.85 9.15 1.30
N VAL A 14 11.32 8.00 1.65
CA VAL A 14 11.80 6.69 1.21
C VAL A 14 10.61 5.86 0.72
N SER A 15 10.90 4.71 0.11
CA SER A 15 9.91 3.73 -0.30
C SER A 15 10.43 2.34 0.03
N SER A 16 9.50 1.45 0.40
CA SER A 16 9.75 0.04 0.70
C SER A 16 10.83 -0.19 1.76
N ARG A 17 10.85 0.62 2.82
CA ARG A 17 11.77 0.45 3.96
C ARG A 17 11.09 -0.25 5.13
N THR A 18 11.83 -1.16 5.77
CA THR A 18 11.45 -1.81 7.03
C THR A 18 11.72 -0.87 8.20
N ILE A 19 11.30 -1.25 9.41
CA ILE A 19 11.55 -0.46 10.62
C ILE A 19 13.06 -0.30 10.84
N ASP A 20 13.83 -1.39 10.80
CA ASP A 20 15.29 -1.37 10.98
C ASP A 20 15.99 -0.44 9.97
N HIS A 21 15.53 -0.46 8.71
CA HIS A 21 16.05 0.45 7.68
C HIS A 21 15.79 1.92 8.03
N LEU A 22 14.59 2.23 8.56
CA LEU A 22 14.24 3.60 8.95
C LEU A 22 15.05 4.04 10.17
N GLU A 23 15.19 3.19 11.18
CA GLU A 23 15.95 3.48 12.39
C GLU A 23 17.42 3.74 12.07
N ALA A 24 18.05 2.90 11.25
CA ALA A 24 19.43 3.09 10.83
C ALA A 24 19.61 4.35 9.99
N LEU A 25 18.67 4.64 9.08
CA LEU A 25 18.68 5.87 8.28
C LEU A 25 18.59 7.11 9.18
N ILE A 26 17.69 7.12 10.15
CA ILE A 26 17.52 8.23 11.10
C ILE A 26 18.78 8.38 11.94
N LYS A 27 19.34 7.29 12.46
CA LYS A 27 20.59 7.30 13.24
C LYS A 27 21.78 7.85 12.45
N ALA A 28 21.92 7.44 11.19
CA ALA A 28 23.03 7.85 10.34
C ALA A 28 22.92 9.28 9.81
N THR A 29 21.70 9.81 9.67
CA THR A 29 21.46 11.11 9.00
C THR A 29 20.87 12.19 9.90
N PHE A 30 20.38 11.83 11.08
CA PHE A 30 19.61 12.67 12.00
C PHE A 30 18.35 13.28 11.37
N ILE A 31 17.84 12.69 10.28
CA ILE A 31 16.68 13.18 9.55
C ILE A 31 15.62 12.08 9.50
N VAL A 32 14.40 12.45 9.93
CA VAL A 32 13.21 11.61 9.79
C VAL A 32 12.66 11.77 8.36
N PRO A 33 12.53 10.69 7.57
CA PRO A 33 11.90 10.77 6.25
C PRO A 33 10.45 11.25 6.37
N ALA A 34 10.02 12.13 5.46
CA ALA A 34 8.66 12.66 5.48
C ALA A 34 7.59 11.60 5.13
N VAL A 35 7.99 10.55 4.40
CA VAL A 35 7.10 9.46 3.98
C VAL A 35 7.92 8.17 3.81
N ASN A 36 7.30 7.04 4.11
CA ASN A 36 7.72 5.72 3.64
C ASN A 36 6.60 5.13 2.77
N GLN A 37 6.76 5.16 1.45
CA GLN A 37 5.79 4.58 0.54
C GLN A 37 5.95 3.05 0.51
N ALA A 38 5.15 2.35 1.33
CA ALA A 38 5.28 0.92 1.57
C ALA A 38 4.25 0.05 0.82
N PHE A 39 3.10 0.60 0.45
CA PHE A 39 2.13 -0.11 -0.37
C PHE A 39 2.57 -0.14 -1.83
N GLY A 40 2.29 -1.24 -2.52
CA GLY A 40 2.45 -1.24 -3.96
C GLY A 40 1.77 -2.41 -4.65
N ASN A 41 2.10 -2.55 -5.93
CA ASN A 41 1.32 -3.35 -6.85
C ASN A 41 1.42 -4.86 -6.59
N ASN A 42 0.40 -5.57 -7.02
CA ASN A 42 0.40 -7.02 -7.08
C ASN A 42 1.32 -7.53 -8.19
N MET A 43 2.50 -8.03 -7.82
CA MET A 43 3.46 -8.57 -8.79
C MET A 43 3.22 -10.03 -9.18
N PHE A 44 2.23 -10.69 -8.57
CA PHE A 44 1.95 -12.12 -8.75
C PHE A 44 0.69 -12.40 -9.57
N ASN A 45 0.09 -11.35 -10.14
CA ASN A 45 -1.17 -11.44 -10.90
C ASN A 45 -2.30 -12.16 -10.14
N VAL A 46 -2.28 -12.13 -8.80
CA VAL A 46 -3.38 -12.70 -8.01
C VAL A 46 -4.63 -11.79 -8.07
N PRO A 47 -5.80 -12.23 -7.59
CA PRO A 47 -6.95 -11.34 -7.51
C PRO A 47 -6.64 -10.09 -6.67
N LEU A 48 -6.99 -8.91 -7.20
CA LEU A 48 -6.80 -7.63 -6.50
C LEU A 48 -7.78 -7.51 -5.32
N LEU A 49 -7.43 -6.74 -4.30
CA LEU A 49 -8.23 -6.68 -3.07
C LEU A 49 -9.67 -6.21 -3.31
N PHE A 50 -9.90 -5.32 -4.29
CA PHE A 50 -11.26 -4.87 -4.65
C PHE A 50 -12.14 -6.00 -5.22
N SER A 51 -11.53 -7.12 -5.62
CA SER A 51 -12.26 -8.29 -6.11
C SER A 51 -12.73 -9.23 -5.00
N HIS A 52 -12.24 -9.04 -3.77
CA HIS A 52 -12.59 -9.84 -2.59
C HIS A 52 -14.09 -9.75 -2.28
N LEU A 53 -14.70 -10.88 -1.87
CA LEU A 53 -16.15 -10.97 -1.69
C LEU A 53 -16.65 -10.03 -0.59
N ASP A 54 -15.93 -9.93 0.53
CA ASP A 54 -16.32 -9.00 1.61
C ASP A 54 -16.29 -7.53 1.16
N ILE A 55 -15.29 -7.13 0.37
CA ILE A 55 -15.21 -5.75 -0.15
C ILE A 55 -16.38 -5.47 -1.09
N LYS A 56 -16.71 -6.45 -1.96
CA LYS A 56 -17.89 -6.34 -2.84
C LYS A 56 -19.18 -6.31 -2.04
N ALA A 57 -19.30 -7.11 -0.98
CA ALA A 57 -20.49 -7.16 -0.13
C ALA A 57 -20.74 -5.81 0.55
N VAL A 58 -19.69 -5.20 1.11
CA VAL A 58 -19.76 -3.84 1.68
C VAL A 58 -20.18 -2.83 0.61
N ALA A 59 -19.55 -2.86 -0.56
CA ALA A 59 -19.88 -1.94 -1.66
C ALA A 59 -21.34 -2.06 -2.12
N VAL A 60 -21.85 -3.29 -2.30
CA VAL A 60 -23.25 -3.56 -2.70
C VAL A 60 -24.23 -3.09 -1.63
N ARG A 61 -23.95 -3.39 -0.36
CA ARG A 61 -24.80 -2.97 0.76
C ARG A 61 -24.89 -1.45 0.83
N LEU A 62 -23.75 -0.75 0.83
CA LEU A 62 -23.72 0.72 0.85
C LEU A 62 -24.37 1.33 -0.40
N SER A 63 -24.22 0.69 -1.56
CA SER A 63 -24.89 1.16 -2.78
C SER A 63 -26.42 1.14 -2.63
N THR A 64 -26.94 0.08 -2.02
CA THR A 64 -28.38 -0.09 -1.77
C THR A 64 -28.89 0.93 -0.75
N GLU A 65 -28.15 1.14 0.34
CA GLU A 65 -28.50 2.08 1.40
C GLU A 65 -28.52 3.54 0.93
N LYS A 66 -27.59 3.91 0.05
CA LYS A 66 -27.47 5.29 -0.46
C LYS A 66 -28.26 5.55 -1.75
N GLY A 67 -28.72 4.50 -2.43
CA GLY A 67 -29.39 4.64 -3.72
C GLY A 67 -28.46 5.10 -4.86
N GLU A 68 -27.14 4.91 -4.72
CA GLU A 68 -26.13 5.22 -5.72
C GLU A 68 -25.11 4.09 -5.85
N THR A 69 -24.39 4.01 -6.96
CA THR A 69 -23.37 2.96 -7.13
C THR A 69 -22.10 3.33 -6.37
N ILE A 70 -21.68 2.48 -5.44
CA ILE A 70 -20.39 2.53 -4.75
C ILE A 70 -19.50 1.43 -5.32
N ALA A 71 -18.34 1.81 -5.84
CA ALA A 71 -17.35 0.87 -6.35
C ALA A 71 -16.57 0.22 -5.20
N PRO A 72 -16.20 -1.07 -5.31
CA PRO A 72 -15.31 -1.74 -4.35
C PRO A 72 -13.97 -1.02 -4.13
N THR A 73 -13.48 -0.25 -5.11
CA THR A 73 -12.28 0.57 -4.95
C THR A 73 -12.49 1.74 -3.98
N GLN A 74 -13.67 2.37 -3.97
CA GLN A 74 -13.99 3.45 -3.05
C GLN A 74 -14.05 2.96 -1.59
N VAL A 75 -14.53 1.73 -1.36
CA VAL A 75 -14.47 1.07 -0.04
C VAL A 75 -13.04 0.97 0.47
N LEU A 76 -12.10 0.54 -0.38
CA LEU A 76 -10.69 0.44 0.02
C LEU A 76 -10.03 1.80 0.23
N LEU A 77 -10.42 2.81 -0.56
CA LEU A 77 -9.91 4.18 -0.40
C LEU A 77 -10.37 4.80 0.91
N ALA A 78 -11.66 4.69 1.23
CA ALA A 78 -12.21 5.18 2.49
C ALA A 78 -11.61 4.44 3.70
N TRP A 79 -11.41 3.13 3.61
CA TRP A 79 -10.74 2.36 4.67
C TRP A 79 -9.30 2.86 4.90
N ALA A 80 -8.54 3.09 3.84
CA ALA A 80 -7.16 3.56 3.95
C ALA A 80 -7.08 5.00 4.51
N GLU A 81 -8.04 5.86 4.15
CA GLU A 81 -8.16 7.20 4.72
C GLU A 81 -8.44 7.17 6.22
N ILE A 82 -9.38 6.32 6.67
CA ILE A 82 -9.66 6.11 8.10
C ILE A 82 -8.41 5.64 8.84
N GLY A 83 -7.58 4.80 8.21
CA GLY A 83 -6.27 4.37 8.74
C GLY A 83 -5.20 5.46 8.75
N GLY A 84 -5.49 6.69 8.29
CA GLY A 84 -4.53 7.79 8.22
C GLY A 84 -3.49 7.62 7.11
N HIS A 85 -3.78 6.85 6.07
CA HIS A 85 -2.87 6.61 4.96
C HIS A 85 -3.21 7.47 3.74
N SER A 86 -2.20 8.13 3.16
CA SER A 86 -2.33 8.66 1.80
C SER A 86 -2.22 7.53 0.78
N VAL A 87 -3.15 7.48 -0.17
CA VAL A 87 -3.22 6.44 -1.22
C VAL A 87 -3.05 7.06 -2.60
N ILE A 88 -2.40 6.34 -3.50
CA ILE A 88 -2.17 6.72 -4.90
C ILE A 88 -2.88 5.75 -5.88
N PRO A 89 -4.23 5.76 -5.96
CA PRO A 89 -4.95 4.81 -6.81
C PRO A 89 -4.63 5.04 -8.29
N LYS A 90 -4.06 4.03 -8.95
CA LYS A 90 -3.75 4.10 -10.37
C LYS A 90 -5.00 3.86 -11.22
N SER A 91 -5.28 4.76 -12.15
CA SER A 91 -6.22 4.54 -13.24
C SER A 91 -5.73 5.25 -14.51
N VAL A 92 -6.08 4.70 -15.67
CA VAL A 92 -5.94 5.36 -16.99
C VAL A 92 -7.31 5.66 -17.60
N THR A 93 -8.39 5.28 -16.93
CA THR A 93 -9.76 5.50 -17.36
C THR A 93 -10.30 6.73 -16.64
N ALA A 94 -10.66 7.77 -17.39
CA ALA A 94 -11.08 9.06 -16.84
C ALA A 94 -12.26 8.94 -15.86
N SER A 95 -13.29 8.15 -16.20
CA SER A 95 -14.44 7.93 -15.31
C SER A 95 -14.04 7.31 -13.97
N ARG A 96 -13.12 6.34 -13.97
CA ARG A 96 -12.60 5.72 -12.74
C ARG A 96 -11.72 6.67 -11.93
N ILE A 97 -11.00 7.58 -12.59
CA ILE A 97 -10.24 8.63 -11.89
C ILE A 97 -11.23 9.49 -11.11
N VAL A 98 -12.27 10.00 -11.77
CA VAL A 98 -13.32 10.81 -11.12
C VAL A 98 -14.02 10.03 -10.01
N GLU A 99 -14.36 8.76 -10.24
CA GLU A 99 -14.98 7.88 -9.25
C GLU A 99 -14.11 7.67 -8.01
N ASN A 100 -12.80 7.48 -8.17
CA ASN A 100 -11.87 7.31 -7.04
C ASN A 100 -11.77 8.55 -6.13
N PHE A 101 -12.15 9.74 -6.61
CA PHE A 101 -12.19 10.97 -5.80
C PHE A 101 -13.52 11.20 -5.08
N LYS A 102 -14.53 10.34 -5.29
CA LYS A 102 -15.79 10.43 -4.56
C LYS A 102 -15.66 9.73 -3.22
N GLU A 103 -15.67 10.52 -2.16
CA GLU A 103 -15.62 10.06 -0.78
C GLU A 103 -16.87 9.26 -0.41
N ILE A 104 -16.68 8.23 0.40
CA ILE A 104 -17.76 7.47 1.01
C ILE A 104 -17.47 7.29 2.50
N GLU A 105 -18.53 7.25 3.30
CA GLU A 105 -18.43 6.95 4.72
C GLU A 105 -18.54 5.43 4.94
N LEU A 106 -17.65 4.90 5.77
CA LEU A 106 -17.71 3.52 6.27
C LEU A 106 -18.14 3.52 7.73
N SER A 107 -19.02 2.59 8.09
CA SER A 107 -19.36 2.37 9.50
C SER A 107 -18.23 1.64 10.24
N PRO A 108 -18.20 1.70 11.59
CA PRO A 108 -17.24 0.90 12.37
C PRO A 108 -17.32 -0.61 12.08
N SER A 109 -18.50 -1.16 11.78
CA SER A 109 -18.64 -2.56 11.40
C SER A 109 -18.02 -2.87 10.03
N ASP A 110 -18.07 -1.92 9.09
CA ASP A 110 -17.46 -2.07 7.78
C ASP A 110 -15.95 -2.13 7.87
N VAL A 111 -15.38 -1.22 8.66
CA VAL A 111 -13.95 -1.21 8.96
C VAL A 111 -13.54 -2.54 9.60
N ALA A 112 -14.28 -2.99 10.63
CA ALA A 112 -13.99 -4.26 11.30
C ALA A 112 -14.08 -5.48 10.38
N GLN A 113 -15.01 -5.48 9.41
CA GLN A 113 -15.12 -6.53 8.40
C GLN A 113 -13.92 -6.51 7.44
N ILE A 114 -13.53 -5.35 6.93
CA ILE A 114 -12.38 -5.19 6.02
C ILE A 114 -11.08 -5.63 6.72
N GLU A 115 -10.91 -5.28 7.99
CA GLU A 115 -9.74 -5.66 8.79
C GLU A 115 -9.58 -7.17 8.99
N GLN A 116 -10.65 -7.96 8.90
CA GLN A 116 -10.53 -9.43 8.95
C GLN A 116 -9.65 -9.96 7.81
N ILE A 117 -9.68 -9.31 6.64
CA ILE A 117 -8.87 -9.69 5.49
C ILE A 117 -7.38 -9.51 5.79
N GLY A 118 -7.04 -8.43 6.52
CA GLY A 118 -5.66 -8.09 6.88
C GLY A 118 -5.01 -9.02 7.91
N LYS A 119 -5.79 -9.86 8.62
CA LYS A 119 -5.27 -10.86 9.57
C LYS A 119 -4.41 -11.91 8.88
N GLN A 120 -4.72 -12.22 7.62
CA GLN A 120 -3.84 -13.03 6.78
C GLN A 120 -2.87 -12.11 6.04
N GLN A 121 -1.73 -11.83 6.68
CA GLN A 121 -0.72 -10.98 6.11
C GLN A 121 -0.15 -11.59 4.82
N ARG A 122 -0.02 -10.76 3.78
CA ARG A 122 0.62 -11.14 2.53
C ARG A 122 1.38 -9.96 1.95
N ARG A 123 2.65 -10.20 1.61
CA ARG A 123 3.46 -9.27 0.85
C ARG A 123 3.26 -9.51 -0.65
N PHE A 124 2.91 -8.46 -1.39
CA PHE A 124 2.68 -8.51 -2.83
C PHE A 124 3.86 -8.02 -3.68
N ILE A 125 4.85 -7.42 -3.01
CA ILE A 125 6.10 -6.96 -3.62
C ILE A 125 7.23 -7.72 -2.94
N VAL A 126 7.72 -8.74 -3.63
CA VAL A 126 8.88 -9.53 -3.20
C VAL A 126 9.83 -9.62 -4.39
N PRO A 127 10.76 -8.65 -4.55
CA PRO A 127 11.64 -8.56 -5.71
C PRO A 127 12.41 -9.85 -6.00
N TYR A 128 12.76 -10.60 -4.96
CA TYR A 128 13.43 -11.89 -5.08
C TYR A 128 12.68 -12.88 -5.96
N ILE A 129 11.36 -13.02 -5.82
CA ILE A 129 10.58 -13.96 -6.65
C ILE A 129 9.85 -13.27 -7.82
N ALA A 130 9.63 -11.96 -7.74
CA ALA A 130 8.75 -11.25 -8.66
C ALA A 130 9.46 -10.58 -9.84
N ASN A 131 10.73 -10.19 -9.69
CA ASN A 131 11.49 -9.55 -10.77
C ASN A 131 12.13 -10.57 -11.72
N LYS A 132 12.36 -10.18 -12.97
CA LYS A 132 13.22 -10.92 -13.92
C LYS A 132 14.15 -9.92 -14.61
N PRO A 133 15.48 -9.97 -14.40
CA PRO A 133 16.19 -10.86 -13.47
C PRO A 133 15.82 -10.61 -12.01
N HIS A 134 15.90 -11.67 -11.20
CA HIS A 134 15.58 -11.63 -9.77
C HIS A 134 16.57 -10.74 -9.01
N TRP A 135 16.09 -10.09 -7.95
CA TRP A 135 16.97 -9.42 -6.99
C TRP A 135 17.36 -10.44 -5.93
N ASP A 136 18.56 -11.00 -6.02
CA ASP A 136 19.07 -12.04 -5.12
C ASP A 136 19.46 -11.46 -3.75
N VAL A 137 18.50 -10.82 -3.08
CA VAL A 137 18.66 -10.12 -1.80
C VAL A 137 17.42 -10.37 -0.94
N ASN A 138 17.64 -10.78 0.30
CA ASN A 138 16.63 -10.80 1.36
C ASN A 138 16.48 -9.39 1.94
N ILE A 139 15.37 -8.72 1.60
CA ILE A 139 15.12 -7.31 1.92
C ILE A 139 14.14 -7.17 3.08
N PHE A 140 13.14 -8.04 3.13
CA PHE A 140 12.00 -7.92 4.04
C PHE A 140 11.93 -9.05 5.07
N ALA A 141 12.89 -9.98 5.07
CA ALA A 141 12.84 -11.21 5.87
C ALA A 141 11.56 -12.02 5.61
N ASP A 142 11.01 -11.93 4.40
CA ASP A 142 9.86 -12.72 3.99
C ASP A 142 10.30 -14.17 3.71
N GLU A 143 9.47 -15.15 4.05
CA GLU A 143 9.76 -16.58 3.80
C GLU A 143 10.10 -16.88 2.34
N GLN A 144 9.56 -16.09 1.41
CA GLN A 144 9.82 -16.24 -0.01
C GLN A 144 11.24 -15.79 -0.40
N GLU A 145 11.90 -14.97 0.42
CA GLU A 145 13.26 -14.44 0.18
C GLU A 145 14.36 -15.27 0.87
N LYS A 146 14.01 -16.31 1.65
CA LYS A 146 14.98 -17.05 2.48
C LYS A 146 16.11 -17.74 1.73
N ALA A 147 15.89 -18.02 0.44
CA ALA A 147 16.88 -18.64 -0.42
C ALA A 147 17.82 -17.62 -1.09
N ALA A 148 17.60 -16.32 -0.87
CA ALA A 148 18.48 -15.29 -1.38
C ALA A 148 19.88 -15.43 -0.78
N SER A 149 20.91 -15.24 -1.61
CA SER A 149 22.30 -15.38 -1.18
C SER A 149 22.85 -14.13 -0.48
N HIS A 150 22.18 -12.98 -0.64
CA HIS A 150 22.54 -11.72 0.01
C HIS A 150 21.46 -11.26 0.98
N GLN A 151 21.86 -10.45 1.95
CA GLN A 151 20.98 -9.80 2.92
C GLN A 151 21.31 -8.33 3.01
N VAL A 152 20.34 -7.50 3.39
CA VAL A 152 20.62 -6.09 3.64
C VAL A 152 21.48 -5.95 4.90
N ILE A 153 22.55 -5.18 4.78
CA ILE A 153 23.41 -4.79 5.90
C ILE A 153 22.93 -3.42 6.38
N ILE A 154 22.54 -3.36 7.65
CA ILE A 154 21.95 -2.17 8.30
C ILE A 154 22.94 -1.59 9.29
#